data_AF-A0A7X7MMR4-F1
#
_entry.id   AF-A0A7X7MMR4-F1
#
_cell.length_a   1.000
_cell.length_b   1.000
_cell.length_c   1.000
_cell.angle_alpha   90.00
_cell.angle_beta   90.00
_cell.angle_gamma   90.00
#
_symmetry.space_group_name_H-M   'P 1'
#
loop_
_entity.id
_entity.type
_entity.pdbx_description
1 polymer ?
#
loop_
_entity_poly.entity_id
_entity_poly.type
_entity_poly.pdbx_seq_one_letter_code
_entity_poly.pdbx_strand_id
1 'polypeptide(L)'
;MNRAWFSRGWNNVHRLRHAGFTEKRPALKWVGSTPVEKAAKPIAVLTYDETDAALLLRKCLALGISVPEEVSILSIGNDPLLSEMQPVRISSIDQNLERGGYEAAAVLAKLMDGGKSASRLIPPQRIVTRQSTDVIAVEHPDVLKAVVFIRNNLSRSIGADQLADALGCSRSRIDKLFAAEIGHSVTTEIQRQRISQVKMLLQNTDLPASLIAAKTGFCTPSHLSNVFRRETGLIPRKWRKN
;
A
#
# COMPACT_ATOMS: atom_id res chain seq x y z
N MET A 1 2.75 -32.60 -7.74
CA MET A 1 2.31 -32.18 -6.39
C MET A 1 3.54 -31.96 -5.53
N ASN A 2 4.16 -30.77 -5.62
CA ASN A 2 5.46 -30.49 -4.99
C ASN A 2 5.24 -29.85 -3.62
N ARG A 3 5.45 -30.64 -2.55
CA ARG A 3 5.25 -30.26 -1.14
C ARG A 3 6.43 -29.50 -0.51
N ALA A 4 7.44 -29.09 -1.27
CA ALA A 4 8.73 -28.70 -0.70
C ALA A 4 8.96 -27.20 -0.43
N TRP A 5 8.03 -26.30 -0.78
CA TRP A 5 8.21 -24.84 -0.57
C TRP A 5 7.45 -24.27 0.64
N PHE A 6 6.64 -25.09 1.33
CA PHE A 6 5.65 -24.61 2.33
C PHE A 6 5.97 -24.96 3.79
N SER A 7 7.19 -25.38 4.13
CA SER A 7 7.49 -25.80 5.49
C SER A 7 8.19 -24.69 6.30
N ARG A 8 7.45 -24.20 7.30
CA ARG A 8 7.88 -23.48 8.52
C ARG A 8 8.04 -21.96 8.37
N GLY A 9 7.03 -21.21 8.83
CA GLY A 9 7.13 -19.76 9.08
C GLY A 9 5.82 -18.97 9.02
N TRP A 10 4.77 -19.50 8.39
CA TRP A 10 3.58 -18.74 8.01
C TRP A 10 2.37 -19.05 8.93
N ASN A 11 2.51 -18.90 10.25
CA ASN A 11 1.42 -19.19 11.20
C ASN A 11 0.24 -18.20 11.10
N ASN A 12 0.40 -17.05 10.44
CA ASN A 12 -0.62 -16.00 10.33
C ASN A 12 -1.23 -15.85 8.93
N VAL A 13 -1.01 -16.80 8.02
CA VAL A 13 -1.50 -16.68 6.64
C VAL A 13 -2.84 -17.37 6.49
N HIS A 14 -3.88 -16.56 6.61
CA HIS A 14 -5.26 -16.95 6.34
C HIS A 14 -5.43 -17.19 4.84
N ARG A 15 -5.48 -18.47 4.44
CA ARG A 15 -5.73 -18.88 3.07
C ARG A 15 -7.21 -18.65 2.73
N LEU A 16 -7.51 -17.74 1.81
CA LEU A 16 -8.83 -17.65 1.17
C LEU A 16 -9.05 -18.94 0.34
N ARG A 17 -9.88 -19.86 0.84
CA ARG A 17 -10.28 -21.04 0.07
C ARG A 17 -11.33 -20.64 -0.97
N HIS A 18 -11.05 -20.98 -2.23
CA HIS A 18 -11.96 -20.83 -3.35
C HIS A 18 -13.28 -21.57 -3.11
N ALA A 19 -14.38 -20.83 -3.13
CA ALA A 19 -15.68 -21.33 -3.57
C ALA A 19 -16.07 -20.42 -4.75
N GLY A 20 -16.32 -21.03 -5.91
CA GLY A 20 -16.28 -20.40 -7.22
C GLY A 20 -17.18 -19.19 -7.46
N PHE A 21 -16.91 -18.54 -8.60
CA PHE A 21 -17.55 -17.36 -9.15
C PHE A 21 -19.08 -17.47 -9.22
N THR A 22 -19.79 -16.65 -8.45
CA THR A 22 -21.15 -16.17 -8.77
C THR A 22 -21.34 -14.76 -8.20
N GLU A 23 -22.09 -13.91 -8.92
CA GLU A 23 -22.38 -12.48 -8.67
C GLU A 23 -23.02 -12.13 -7.31
N LYS A 24 -23.19 -13.11 -6.42
CA LYS A 24 -23.80 -12.96 -5.10
C LYS A 24 -22.76 -13.14 -3.99
N ARG A 25 -21.86 -12.17 -3.80
CA ARG A 25 -21.17 -12.04 -2.50
C ARG A 25 -21.31 -10.63 -1.92
N PRO A 26 -21.76 -10.52 -0.66
CA PRO A 26 -21.50 -9.32 0.11
C PRO A 26 -20.00 -9.26 0.39
N ALA A 27 -19.44 -8.05 0.37
CA ALA A 27 -18.05 -7.70 0.67
C ALA A 27 -17.62 -8.06 2.12
N LEU A 28 -17.83 -9.29 2.59
CA LEU A 28 -17.76 -9.68 4.00
C LEU A 28 -16.73 -10.76 4.34
N LYS A 29 -15.95 -11.28 3.37
CA LYS A 29 -15.01 -12.39 3.59
C LYS A 29 -13.62 -12.13 2.98
N TRP A 30 -13.02 -11.00 3.34
CA TRP A 30 -11.71 -10.57 2.84
C TRP A 30 -10.53 -11.22 3.58
N VAL A 31 -10.73 -11.69 4.82
CA VAL A 31 -9.73 -12.39 5.65
C VAL A 31 -10.21 -13.80 5.98
N GLY A 32 -10.33 -14.66 4.96
CA GLY A 32 -10.89 -16.01 5.14
C GLY A 32 -12.37 -15.97 5.55
N SER A 33 -12.72 -16.61 6.67
CA SER A 33 -14.07 -16.57 7.25
C SER A 33 -14.31 -15.38 8.18
N THR A 34 -13.30 -14.56 8.45
CA THR A 34 -13.34 -13.48 9.45
C THR A 34 -13.41 -12.12 8.74
N PRO A 35 -14.36 -11.24 9.10
CA PRO A 35 -14.37 -9.86 8.60
C PRO A 35 -13.14 -9.07 9.05
N VAL A 36 -12.67 -8.12 8.25
CA VAL A 36 -11.44 -7.34 8.53
C VAL A 36 -11.53 -6.52 9.82
N GLU A 37 -12.74 -6.09 10.20
CA GLU A 37 -13.01 -5.41 11.47
C GLU A 37 -12.74 -6.31 12.71
N LYS A 38 -12.90 -7.63 12.57
CA LYS A 38 -12.74 -8.61 13.66
C LYS A 38 -11.41 -9.35 13.61
N ALA A 39 -10.65 -9.22 12.53
CA ALA A 39 -9.34 -9.86 12.40
C ALA A 39 -8.32 -9.22 13.37
N ALA A 40 -7.46 -10.07 13.94
CA ALA A 40 -6.30 -9.62 14.70
C ALA A 40 -5.36 -8.82 13.78
N LYS A 41 -4.84 -7.70 14.29
CA LYS A 41 -3.97 -6.76 13.57
C LYS A 41 -2.61 -6.70 14.29
N PRO A 42 -1.50 -6.44 13.58
CA PRO A 42 -1.42 -6.21 12.13
C PRO A 42 -1.64 -7.48 11.31
N ILE A 43 -2.19 -7.36 10.10
CA ILE A 43 -2.42 -8.47 9.18
C ILE A 43 -2.08 -8.12 7.73
N ALA A 44 -1.52 -9.07 6.99
CA ALA A 44 -1.34 -8.97 5.55
C ALA A 44 -2.40 -9.80 4.80
N VAL A 45 -3.01 -9.21 3.77
CA VAL A 45 -4.06 -9.83 2.95
C VAL A 45 -3.58 -9.90 1.51
N LEU A 46 -3.53 -11.13 0.97
CA LEU A 46 -3.40 -11.37 -0.46
C LEU A 46 -4.79 -11.47 -1.07
N THR A 47 -5.10 -10.56 -1.99
CA THR A 47 -6.37 -10.49 -2.72
C THR A 47 -6.25 -11.18 -4.08
N TYR A 48 -7.39 -11.58 -4.66
CA TYR A 48 -7.39 -12.30 -5.93
C TYR A 48 -7.06 -11.39 -7.11
N ASP A 49 -7.59 -10.16 -7.10
CA ASP A 49 -7.35 -9.14 -8.11
C ASP A 49 -7.44 -7.72 -7.51
N GLU A 50 -7.19 -6.70 -8.33
CA GLU A 50 -7.22 -5.31 -7.87
C GLU A 50 -8.63 -4.82 -7.51
N THR A 51 -9.70 -5.47 -8.00
CA THR A 51 -11.08 -5.12 -7.64
C THR A 51 -11.34 -5.50 -6.19
N ASP A 52 -10.94 -6.72 -5.83
CA ASP A 52 -10.98 -7.23 -4.46
C ASP A 52 -10.13 -6.37 -3.51
N ALA A 53 -8.92 -5.99 -3.96
CA ALA A 53 -8.05 -5.08 -3.22
C ALA A 53 -8.69 -3.71 -2.96
N ALA A 54 -9.31 -3.11 -3.99
CA ALA A 54 -9.98 -1.83 -3.89
C ALA A 54 -11.19 -1.87 -2.94
N LEU A 55 -11.99 -2.95 -2.99
CA LEU A 55 -13.13 -3.14 -2.09
C LEU A 55 -12.68 -3.29 -0.64
N LEU A 56 -11.64 -4.10 -0.37
CA LEU A 56 -11.05 -4.22 0.96
C LEU A 56 -10.50 -2.88 1.44
N LEU A 57 -9.73 -2.17 0.62
CA LEU A 57 -9.19 -0.86 0.95
C LEU A 57 -10.30 0.12 1.32
N ARG A 58 -11.35 0.23 0.51
CA ARG A 58 -12.49 1.11 0.78
C ARG A 58 -13.16 0.78 2.12
N LYS A 59 -13.29 -0.51 2.45
CA LYS A 59 -13.83 -0.97 3.74
C LYS A 59 -12.91 -0.61 4.90
N CYS A 60 -11.59 -0.79 4.76
CA CYS A 60 -10.62 -0.36 5.77
C CYS A 60 -10.72 1.14 6.04
N LEU A 61 -10.70 1.95 4.98
CA LEU A 61 -10.81 3.41 5.08
C LEU A 61 -12.13 3.86 5.73
N ALA A 62 -13.25 3.24 5.37
CA ALA A 62 -14.55 3.54 5.97
C ALA A 62 -14.64 3.19 7.46
N LEU A 63 -13.85 2.22 7.92
CA LEU A 63 -13.76 1.81 9.32
C LEU A 63 -12.63 2.50 10.08
N GLY A 64 -11.85 3.38 9.43
CA GLY A 64 -10.66 3.99 10.02
C GLY A 64 -9.50 3.01 10.25
N ILE A 65 -9.52 1.83 9.64
CA ILE A 65 -8.43 0.85 9.70
C ILE A 65 -7.30 1.30 8.78
N SER A 66 -6.09 1.42 9.31
CA SER A 66 -4.95 1.92 8.55
C SER A 66 -4.43 0.89 7.55
N VAL A 67 -4.14 1.36 6.33
CA VAL A 67 -3.45 0.60 5.29
C VAL A 67 -2.18 1.38 4.93
N PRO A 68 -0.99 0.76 5.04
CA PRO A 68 -0.77 -0.68 5.14
C PRO A 68 -0.61 -1.29 6.55
N GLU A 69 -0.68 -0.52 7.64
CA GLU A 69 -0.02 -0.92 8.91
C GLU A 69 -0.87 -1.74 9.86
N GLU A 70 -2.17 -1.49 9.89
CA GLU A 70 -3.09 -2.45 10.49
C GLU A 70 -3.44 -3.57 9.51
N VAL A 71 -3.60 -3.22 8.23
CA VAL A 71 -3.91 -4.16 7.14
C VAL A 71 -3.06 -3.84 5.93
N SER A 72 -2.11 -4.72 5.59
CA SER A 72 -1.38 -4.65 4.33
C SER A 72 -2.16 -5.40 3.24
N ILE A 73 -2.19 -4.87 2.02
CA ILE A 73 -2.96 -5.43 0.90
C ILE A 73 -2.01 -5.67 -0.27
N LEU A 74 -1.87 -6.93 -0.69
CA LEU A 74 -1.19 -7.32 -1.92
C LEU A 74 -2.23 -7.90 -2.90
N SER A 75 -2.18 -7.49 -4.15
CA SER A 75 -3.07 -7.94 -5.23
C SER A 75 -2.34 -8.81 -6.26
N ILE A 76 -3.07 -9.36 -7.23
CA ILE A 76 -2.55 -10.09 -8.39
C ILE A 76 -3.17 -9.48 -9.65
N GLY A 77 -2.34 -9.14 -10.65
CA GLY A 77 -2.80 -8.61 -11.93
C GLY A 77 -1.94 -7.46 -12.44
N ASN A 78 -1.66 -6.50 -11.56
CA ASN A 78 -0.93 -5.27 -11.88
C ASN A 78 -1.62 -4.41 -12.96
N ASP A 79 -2.96 -4.36 -12.93
CA ASP A 79 -3.72 -3.40 -13.73
C ASP A 79 -3.34 -1.96 -13.32
N PRO A 80 -2.79 -1.12 -14.23
CA PRO A 80 -2.33 0.22 -13.87
C PRO A 80 -3.46 1.16 -13.43
N LEU A 81 -4.66 1.03 -14.02
CA LEU A 81 -5.81 1.87 -13.70
C LEU A 81 -6.27 1.60 -12.28
N LEU A 82 -6.48 0.33 -11.92
CA LEU A 82 -6.94 -0.02 -10.58
C LEU A 82 -5.85 0.15 -9.53
N SER A 83 -4.58 -0.17 -9.84
CA SER A 83 -3.47 -0.12 -8.88
C SER A 83 -3.05 1.31 -8.51
N GLU A 84 -3.08 2.25 -9.46
CA GLU A 84 -2.62 3.63 -9.25
C GLU A 84 -3.73 4.60 -8.84
N MET A 85 -4.99 4.36 -9.21
CA MET A 85 -6.09 5.29 -8.92
C MET A 85 -6.71 5.12 -7.52
N GLN A 86 -6.25 4.15 -6.73
CA GLN A 86 -6.71 4.04 -5.35
C GLN A 86 -6.16 5.15 -4.45
N PRO A 87 -6.89 5.57 -3.40
CA PRO A 87 -6.39 6.51 -2.40
C PRO A 87 -5.13 5.98 -1.69
N VAL A 88 -5.01 4.67 -1.51
CA VAL A 88 -3.77 3.98 -1.14
C VAL A 88 -3.40 3.06 -2.29
N ARG A 89 -2.32 3.37 -3.00
CA ARG A 89 -1.94 2.63 -4.21
C ARG A 89 -1.64 1.16 -3.90
N ILE A 90 -2.18 0.27 -4.73
CA ILE A 90 -2.20 -1.18 -4.47
C ILE A 90 -0.95 -1.85 -5.02
N SER A 91 -0.15 -2.45 -4.14
CA SER A 91 0.91 -3.37 -4.53
C SER A 91 0.32 -4.60 -5.18
N SER A 92 0.96 -5.13 -6.21
CA SER A 92 0.43 -6.28 -6.95
C SER A 92 1.51 -7.19 -7.52
N ILE A 93 1.16 -8.46 -7.71
CA ILE A 93 1.97 -9.44 -8.44
C ILE A 93 1.66 -9.29 -9.92
N ASP A 94 2.69 -8.95 -10.71
CA ASP A 94 2.62 -8.93 -12.16
C ASP A 94 2.68 -10.37 -12.68
N GLN A 95 1.61 -10.84 -13.31
CA GLN A 95 1.49 -12.21 -13.81
C GLN A 95 2.20 -12.44 -15.14
N ASN A 96 2.84 -11.43 -15.73
CA ASN A 96 3.49 -11.53 -17.03
C ASN A 96 2.53 -11.87 -18.18
N LEU A 97 1.35 -11.23 -18.19
CA LEU A 97 0.30 -11.49 -19.18
C LEU A 97 0.77 -11.22 -20.61
N GLU A 98 1.65 -10.23 -20.80
CA GLU A 98 2.24 -9.91 -22.10
C GLU A 98 3.03 -11.09 -22.67
N ARG A 99 3.94 -11.68 -21.88
CA ARG A 99 4.66 -12.89 -22.29
C ARG A 99 3.70 -14.06 -22.50
N GLY A 100 2.67 -14.17 -21.65
CA GLY A 100 1.62 -15.16 -21.83
C GLY A 100 0.95 -15.06 -23.20
N GLY A 101 0.60 -13.85 -23.64
CA GLY A 101 0.05 -13.59 -24.97
C GLY A 101 1.01 -13.96 -26.09
N TYR A 102 2.28 -13.56 -25.98
CA TYR A 102 3.31 -13.89 -26.97
C TYR A 102 3.51 -15.40 -27.13
N GLU A 103 3.66 -16.12 -26.03
CA GLU A 103 3.84 -17.58 -26.01
C GLU A 103 2.58 -18.29 -26.52
N ALA A 104 1.39 -17.79 -26.20
CA ALA A 104 0.14 -18.32 -26.72
C ALA A 104 0.05 -18.15 -28.24
N ALA A 105 0.41 -16.99 -28.79
CA ALA A 105 0.45 -16.75 -30.23
C ALA A 105 1.47 -17.66 -30.94
N ALA A 106 2.65 -17.85 -30.35
CA ALA A 106 3.66 -18.77 -30.89
C ALA A 106 3.19 -20.23 -30.90
N VAL A 107 2.48 -20.66 -29.85
CA VAL A 107 1.87 -21.99 -29.79
C VAL A 107 0.78 -22.13 -30.85
N LEU A 108 -0.09 -21.11 -31.01
CA LEU A 108 -1.13 -21.11 -32.02
C LEU A 108 -0.55 -21.24 -33.43
N ALA A 109 0.48 -20.46 -33.77
CA ALA A 109 1.16 -20.56 -35.06
C ALA A 109 1.66 -21.98 -35.34
N LYS A 110 2.31 -22.61 -34.36
CA LYS A 110 2.78 -24.01 -34.49
C LYS A 110 1.64 -25.01 -34.70
N LEU A 111 0.49 -24.80 -34.05
CA LEU A 111 -0.69 -25.64 -34.22
C LEU A 111 -1.32 -25.46 -35.60
N MET A 112 -1.33 -24.24 -36.14
CA MET A 112 -1.82 -23.95 -37.49
C MET A 112 -1.01 -24.68 -38.57
N ASP A 113 0.29 -24.90 -38.34
CA ASP A 113 1.16 -25.70 -39.22
C ASP A 113 1.02 -27.22 -39.02
N GLY A 114 -0.02 -27.68 -38.30
CA GLY A 114 -0.25 -29.10 -38.00
C GLY A 114 0.69 -29.68 -36.93
N GLY A 115 1.48 -28.83 -36.27
CA GLY A 115 2.36 -29.22 -35.19
C GLY A 115 1.59 -29.59 -33.91
N LYS A 116 2.29 -30.23 -32.97
CA LYS A 116 1.78 -30.47 -31.61
C LYS A 116 2.41 -29.51 -30.61
N SER A 117 1.66 -29.15 -29.57
CA SER A 117 2.13 -28.34 -28.45
C SER A 117 1.74 -28.93 -27.11
N ALA A 118 2.47 -28.56 -26.07
CA ALA A 118 2.24 -28.95 -24.69
C ALA A 118 1.91 -27.71 -23.84
N SER A 119 1.24 -27.92 -22.71
CA SER A 119 0.96 -26.86 -21.75
C SER A 119 2.26 -26.23 -21.24
N ARG A 120 2.30 -24.89 -21.21
CA ARG A 120 3.42 -24.12 -20.66
C ARG A 120 2.93 -23.30 -19.48
N LEU A 121 3.72 -23.26 -18.41
CA LEU A 121 3.51 -22.36 -17.29
C LEU A 121 4.35 -21.10 -17.49
N ILE A 122 3.69 -19.95 -17.47
CA ILE A 122 4.37 -18.65 -17.47
C ILE A 122 4.49 -18.19 -16.01
N PRO A 123 5.71 -18.04 -15.47
CA PRO A 123 5.87 -17.56 -14.11
C PRO A 123 5.51 -16.07 -14.03
N PRO A 124 5.03 -15.60 -12.87
CA PRO A 124 4.85 -14.17 -12.63
C PRO A 124 6.18 -13.42 -12.81
N GLN A 125 6.11 -12.20 -13.31
CA GLN A 125 7.30 -11.41 -13.65
C GLN A 125 7.95 -10.83 -12.40
N ARG A 126 7.16 -10.21 -11.52
CA ARG A 126 7.65 -9.50 -10.33
C ARG A 126 6.52 -9.13 -9.38
N ILE A 127 6.90 -8.67 -8.19
CA ILE A 127 6.03 -7.90 -7.31
C ILE A 127 6.26 -6.42 -7.63
N VAL A 128 5.18 -5.68 -7.86
CA VAL A 128 5.18 -4.22 -7.98
C VAL A 128 4.75 -3.65 -6.64
N THR A 129 5.73 -3.14 -5.88
CA THR A 129 5.49 -2.57 -4.55
C THR A 129 4.93 -1.16 -4.67
N ARG A 130 3.89 -0.89 -3.88
CA ARG A 130 3.23 0.40 -3.72
C ARG A 130 2.86 0.60 -2.24
N GLN A 131 2.09 1.65 -1.96
CA GLN A 131 1.77 2.09 -0.60
C GLN A 131 1.04 1.02 0.22
N SER A 132 0.20 0.18 -0.38
CA SER A 132 -0.62 -0.79 0.35
C SER A 132 0.16 -1.95 0.99
N THR A 133 1.45 -2.08 0.69
CA THR A 133 2.37 -3.00 1.40
C THR A 133 3.61 -2.28 1.91
N ASP A 134 3.63 -0.95 1.91
CA ASP A 134 4.74 -0.15 2.40
C ASP A 134 4.72 -0.11 3.94
N VAL A 135 4.58 -1.29 4.57
CA VAL A 135 4.72 -1.45 6.01
C VAL A 135 6.19 -1.48 6.30
N ILE A 136 6.60 -0.59 7.19
CA ILE A 136 7.85 -0.75 7.90
C ILE A 136 7.58 -1.85 8.93
N ALA A 137 8.15 -3.03 8.72
CA ALA A 137 8.10 -4.13 9.68
C ALA A 137 8.93 -3.73 10.90
N VAL A 138 8.32 -2.95 11.79
CA VAL A 138 8.96 -2.45 13.00
C VAL A 138 8.68 -3.45 14.11
N GLU A 139 9.72 -4.10 14.62
CA GLU A 139 9.61 -4.96 15.80
C GLU A 139 9.64 -4.12 17.08
N HIS A 140 10.34 -2.97 17.06
CA HIS A 140 10.52 -2.15 18.25
C HIS A 140 9.24 -1.40 18.67
N PRO A 141 8.68 -1.66 19.87
CA PRO A 141 7.40 -1.07 20.30
C PRO A 141 7.36 0.46 20.30
N ASP A 142 8.46 1.12 20.68
CA ASP A 142 8.54 2.60 20.67
C ASP A 142 8.48 3.18 19.25
N VAL A 143 9.07 2.50 18.27
CA VAL A 143 9.06 2.94 16.88
C VAL A 143 7.67 2.70 16.29
N LEU A 144 7.01 1.60 16.63
CA LEU A 144 5.61 1.36 16.27
C LEU A 144 4.69 2.45 16.82
N LYS A 145 4.84 2.81 18.11
CA LYS A 145 4.09 3.92 18.74
C LYS A 145 4.37 5.24 18.04
N ALA A 146 5.62 5.51 17.67
CA ALA A 146 6.00 6.74 16.96
C ALA A 146 5.32 6.81 15.59
N VAL A 147 5.37 5.72 14.82
CA VAL A 147 4.72 5.61 13.51
C VAL A 147 3.20 5.85 13.60
N VAL A 148 2.53 5.25 14.59
CA VAL A 148 1.10 5.47 14.86
C VAL A 148 0.83 6.92 15.27
N PHE A 149 1.67 7.50 16.14
CA PHE A 149 1.54 8.88 16.58
C PHE A 149 1.64 9.86 15.40
N ILE A 150 2.61 9.66 14.50
CA ILE A 150 2.78 10.48 13.30
C ILE A 150 1.47 10.50 12.51
N ARG A 151 0.94 9.33 12.13
CA ARG A 151 -0.29 9.22 11.33
C ARG A 151 -1.47 9.94 11.96
N ASN A 152 -1.71 9.69 13.25
CA ASN A 152 -2.87 10.24 13.96
C ASN A 152 -2.79 11.77 14.13
N ASN A 153 -1.61 12.35 13.92
CA ASN A 153 -1.37 13.77 14.11
C ASN A 153 -0.83 14.48 12.86
N LEU A 154 -0.86 13.86 11.66
CA LEU A 154 -0.34 14.45 10.42
C LEU A 154 -1.02 15.78 10.05
N SER A 155 -2.30 15.93 10.38
CA SER A 155 -3.07 17.16 10.13
C SER A 155 -2.65 18.32 11.01
N ARG A 156 -1.88 18.05 12.07
CA ARG A 156 -1.35 19.04 13.01
C ARG A 156 0.09 19.38 12.63
N SER A 157 0.53 20.57 13.03
CA SER A 157 1.94 20.95 12.95
C SER A 157 2.73 20.23 14.06
N ILE A 158 3.01 18.94 13.84
CA ILE A 158 3.91 18.13 14.68
C ILE A 158 5.33 18.11 14.12
N GLY A 159 6.30 18.02 15.04
CA GLY A 159 7.71 17.76 14.77
C GLY A 159 8.24 16.61 15.64
N ALA A 160 9.51 16.28 15.47
CA ALA A 160 10.16 15.18 16.19
C ALA A 160 10.22 15.41 17.71
N ASP A 161 10.32 16.67 18.16
CA ASP A 161 10.32 17.00 19.58
C ASP A 161 8.97 16.67 20.24
N GLN A 162 7.86 17.09 19.63
CA GLN A 162 6.51 16.79 20.16
C GLN A 162 6.20 15.29 20.17
N LEU A 163 6.73 14.56 19.18
CA LEU A 163 6.62 13.10 19.16
C LEU A 163 7.41 12.48 20.31
N ALA A 164 8.66 12.90 20.51
CA ALA A 164 9.51 12.39 21.58
C ALA A 164 8.88 12.62 22.96
N ASP A 165 8.33 13.82 23.18
CA ASP A 165 7.60 14.18 24.40
C ASP A 165 6.37 13.29 24.60
N ALA A 166 5.57 13.08 23.55
CA ALA A 166 4.37 12.23 23.61
C ALA A 166 4.70 10.76 23.90
N LEU A 167 5.89 10.30 23.54
CA LEU A 167 6.37 8.95 23.81
C LEU A 167 7.15 8.83 25.12
N GLY A 168 7.40 9.93 25.84
CA GLY A 168 8.17 9.94 27.08
C GLY A 168 9.64 9.55 26.87
N CYS A 169 10.23 9.94 25.73
CA CYS A 169 11.62 9.62 25.41
C CYS A 169 12.37 10.84 24.87
N SER A 170 13.70 10.79 24.83
CA SER A 170 14.47 11.88 24.23
C SER A 170 14.42 11.83 22.70
N ARG A 171 14.44 13.00 22.05
CA ARG A 171 14.49 13.09 20.58
C ARG A 171 15.65 12.30 19.98
N SER A 172 16.84 12.41 20.56
CA SER A 172 18.02 11.68 20.09
C SER A 172 17.83 10.16 20.16
N ARG A 173 17.16 9.65 21.20
CA ARG A 173 16.85 8.22 21.33
C ARG A 173 15.87 7.78 20.24
N ILE A 174 14.75 8.48 20.07
CA ILE A 174 13.75 8.06 19.09
C ILE A 174 14.27 8.19 17.66
N ASP A 175 15.01 9.25 17.31
CA ASP A 175 15.60 9.38 15.97
C ASP A 175 16.62 8.27 15.68
N LYS A 176 17.43 7.86 16.66
CA LYS A 176 18.35 6.72 16.51
C LYS A 176 17.61 5.41 16.29
N LEU A 177 16.56 5.15 17.08
CA LEU A 177 15.72 3.96 16.92
C LEU A 177 15.00 3.97 15.56
N PHE A 178 14.45 5.11 15.15
CA PHE A 178 13.80 5.27 13.86
C PHE A 178 14.77 5.06 12.70
N ALA A 179 15.99 5.61 12.79
CA ALA A 179 17.00 5.41 11.76
C ALA A 179 17.44 3.94 11.67
N ALA A 180 17.53 3.23 12.80
CA ALA A 180 17.90 1.82 12.83
C ALA A 180 16.81 0.90 12.25
N GLU A 181 15.54 1.13 12.63
CA GLU A 181 14.41 0.29 12.23
C GLU A 181 13.84 0.66 10.85
N ILE A 182 13.84 1.95 10.50
CA ILE A 182 13.13 2.52 9.34
C ILE A 182 14.11 3.02 8.26
N GLY A 183 15.36 3.29 8.63
CA GLY A 183 16.39 3.76 7.69
C GLY A 183 16.45 5.28 7.50
N HIS A 184 15.60 6.05 8.20
CA HIS A 184 15.66 7.51 8.20
C HIS A 184 15.08 8.12 9.49
N SER A 185 15.24 9.44 9.66
CA SER A 185 14.77 10.15 10.85
C SER A 185 13.25 10.22 10.95
N VAL A 186 12.75 10.54 12.17
CA VAL A 186 11.34 10.83 12.43
C VAL A 186 10.86 12.01 11.58
N THR A 187 11.69 13.05 11.46
CA THR A 187 11.34 14.26 10.69
C THR A 187 11.13 13.94 9.21
N THR A 188 11.99 13.08 8.65
CA THR A 188 11.87 12.60 7.28
C THR A 188 10.56 11.85 7.08
N GLU A 189 10.18 10.99 8.04
CA GLU A 189 8.94 10.22 7.94
C GLU A 189 7.69 11.09 7.99
N ILE A 190 7.64 12.06 8.90
CA ILE A 190 6.55 13.05 8.96
C ILE A 190 6.39 13.74 7.59
N GLN A 191 7.50 14.15 6.97
CA GLN A 191 7.46 14.80 5.65
C GLN A 191 6.97 13.85 4.55
N ARG A 192 7.46 12.60 4.51
CA ARG A 192 7.02 11.59 3.54
C ARG A 192 5.51 11.36 3.61
N GLN A 193 4.98 11.15 4.82
CA GLN A 193 3.55 10.91 5.01
C GLN A 193 2.69 12.12 4.67
N ARG A 194 3.11 13.34 5.06
CA ARG A 194 2.43 14.58 4.66
C ARG A 194 2.37 14.74 3.14
N ILE A 195 3.48 14.49 2.44
CA ILE A 195 3.52 14.59 0.97
C ILE A 195 2.64 13.53 0.31
N SER A 196 2.59 12.31 0.84
CA SER A 196 1.66 11.28 0.37
C SER A 196 0.21 11.75 0.47
N GLN A 197 -0.19 12.30 1.62
CA GLN A 197 -1.54 12.83 1.84
C GLN A 197 -1.85 14.04 0.94
N VAL A 198 -0.86 14.91 0.68
CA VAL A 198 -1.02 16.02 -0.27
C VAL A 198 -1.27 15.50 -1.68
N LYS A 199 -0.51 14.49 -2.16
CA LYS A 199 -0.73 13.88 -3.48
C LYS A 199 -2.16 13.36 -3.60
N MET A 200 -2.63 12.62 -2.58
CA MET A 200 -4.00 12.11 -2.53
C MET A 200 -5.04 13.22 -2.61
N LEU A 201 -4.90 14.29 -1.80
CA LEU A 201 -5.87 15.39 -1.79
C LEU A 201 -5.86 16.17 -3.11
N LEU A 202 -4.69 16.34 -3.74
CA LEU A 202 -4.58 17.01 -5.03
C LEU A 202 -5.27 16.23 -6.16
N GLN A 203 -5.19 14.90 -6.13
CA GLN A 203 -5.78 14.00 -7.14
C GLN A 203 -7.28 13.78 -6.94
N ASN A 204 -7.74 13.72 -5.69
CA ASN A 204 -9.12 13.31 -5.39
C ASN A 204 -10.06 14.47 -5.05
N THR A 205 -9.54 15.71 -4.97
CA THR A 205 -10.35 16.87 -4.56
C THR A 205 -9.93 18.17 -5.25
N ASP A 206 -10.88 19.10 -5.39
CA ASP A 206 -10.65 20.47 -5.86
C ASP A 206 -10.26 21.44 -4.75
N LEU A 207 -9.84 20.94 -3.58
CA LEU A 207 -9.53 21.78 -2.43
C LEU A 207 -8.43 22.81 -2.77
N PRO A 208 -8.56 24.07 -2.31
CA PRO A 208 -7.52 25.07 -2.50
C PRO A 208 -6.27 24.66 -1.71
N ALA A 209 -5.08 25.07 -2.21
CA ALA A 209 -3.81 24.72 -1.59
C ALA A 209 -3.71 25.14 -0.12
N SER A 210 -4.42 26.20 0.29
CA SER A 210 -4.56 26.62 1.68
C SER A 210 -5.26 25.59 2.56
N LEU A 211 -6.36 25.01 2.09
CA LEU A 211 -7.07 23.99 2.85
C LEU A 211 -6.30 22.68 2.86
N ILE A 212 -5.60 22.35 1.77
CA ILE A 212 -4.73 21.17 1.73
C ILE A 212 -3.59 21.34 2.74
N ALA A 213 -2.93 22.50 2.79
CA ALA A 213 -1.88 22.77 3.77
C ALA A 213 -2.39 22.61 5.22
N ALA A 214 -3.57 23.16 5.52
CA ALA A 214 -4.18 23.01 6.83
C ALA A 214 -4.54 21.55 7.17
N LYS A 215 -5.00 20.76 6.19
CA LYS A 215 -5.35 19.34 6.39
C LYS A 215 -4.15 18.42 6.52
N THR A 216 -2.98 18.82 6.05
CA THR A 216 -1.75 18.00 6.05
C THR A 216 -0.66 18.57 6.96
N GLY A 217 -1.02 19.50 7.86
CA GLY A 217 -0.12 20.00 8.90
C GLY A 217 1.01 20.91 8.40
N PHE A 218 0.89 21.49 7.20
CA PHE A 218 1.81 22.54 6.76
C PHE A 218 1.34 23.92 7.25
N CYS A 219 2.27 24.70 7.79
CA CYS A 219 1.96 26.04 8.32
C CYS A 219 1.40 26.99 7.25
N THR A 220 1.89 26.91 6.01
CA THR A 220 1.48 27.79 4.92
C THR A 220 1.39 27.05 3.57
N PRO A 221 0.57 27.54 2.62
CA PRO A 221 0.53 27.00 1.25
C PRO A 221 1.89 27.08 0.54
N SER A 222 2.68 28.11 0.85
CA SER A 222 4.03 28.31 0.30
C SER A 222 4.99 27.26 0.84
N HIS A 223 4.95 26.97 2.14
CA HIS A 223 5.75 25.90 2.75
C HIS A 223 5.40 24.54 2.13
N LEU A 224 4.11 24.22 2.01
CA LEU A 224 3.66 23.02 1.31
C LEU A 224 4.22 22.97 -0.11
N SER A 225 4.09 24.05 -0.88
CA SER A 225 4.50 24.06 -2.30
C SER A 225 6.01 23.84 -2.48
N ASN A 226 6.83 24.44 -1.59
CA ASN A 226 8.28 24.27 -1.62
C ASN A 226 8.70 22.84 -1.29
N VAL A 227 8.15 22.27 -0.22
CA VAL A 227 8.44 20.88 0.18
C VAL A 227 7.94 19.91 -0.89
N PHE A 228 6.72 20.10 -1.39
CA PHE A 228 6.14 19.25 -2.43
C PHE A 228 6.97 19.28 -3.72
N ARG A 229 7.45 20.44 -4.15
CA ARG A 229 8.33 20.55 -5.32
C ARG A 229 9.66 19.85 -5.09
N ARG A 230 10.25 19.98 -3.90
CA ARG A 230 11.50 19.30 -3.55
C ARG A 230 11.35 17.78 -3.61
N GLU A 231 10.26 17.24 -3.07
CA GLU A 231 10.04 15.79 -3.00
C GLU A 231 9.51 15.15 -4.30
N THR A 232 8.86 15.93 -5.17
CA THR A 232 8.17 15.38 -6.36
C THR A 232 8.68 15.91 -7.69
N GLY A 233 9.52 16.94 -7.69
CA GLY A 233 9.95 17.67 -8.89
C GLY A 233 8.88 18.60 -9.49
N LEU A 234 7.62 18.50 -9.06
CA LEU A 234 6.49 19.27 -9.60
C LEU A 234 5.87 20.17 -8.53
N ILE A 235 5.25 21.27 -8.95
CA ILE A 235 4.44 22.10 -8.03
C ILE A 235 3.02 21.51 -7.88
N PRO A 236 2.34 21.71 -6.74
CA PRO A 236 1.01 21.15 -6.48
C PRO A 236 -0.02 21.40 -7.59
N ARG A 237 -0.03 22.62 -8.16
CA ARG A 237 -0.94 22.99 -9.24
C ARG A 237 -0.69 22.22 -10.53
N LYS A 238 0.57 21.88 -10.83
CA LYS A 238 0.93 21.04 -11.99
C LYS A 238 0.55 19.59 -11.72
N TRP A 239 0.79 19.09 -10.51
CA TRP A 239 0.42 17.73 -10.10
C TRP A 239 -1.08 17.46 -10.28
N ARG A 240 -1.95 18.41 -9.91
CA ARG A 240 -3.41 18.26 -10.06
C ARG A 240 -3.88 18.15 -11.53
N LYS A 241 -3.11 18.64 -12.49
CA LYS A 241 -3.50 18.64 -13.92
C LYS A 241 -3.07 17.38 -14.67
N ASN A 242 -2.31 16.50 -14.01
CA ASN A 242 -1.89 15.20 -14.52
C ASN A 242 -2.71 14.09 -13.86
#